data_AF-A0A7U9KWN0-F1
#
_entry.id   AF-A0A7U9KWN0-F1
#
_cell.length_a   1.000
_cell.length_b   1.000
_cell.length_c   1.000
_cell.angle_alpha   90.00
_cell.angle_beta   90.00
_cell.angle_gamma   90.00
#
_symmetry.space_group_name_H-M   'P 1'
#
loop_
_entity.id
_entity.type
_entity.pdbx_description
1 polymer ?
#
loop_
_entity_poly.entity_id
_entity_poly.type
_entity_poly.pdbx_seq_one_letter_code
_entity_poly.pdbx_strand_id
1 'polypeptide(L)'
;MRAVFRAVPRDAFAPDTVWVWHSDDDRYHPVARADDEQRWAALVHHPTEPVVTQVDDGRPAHADGTGRLPTSSLSAADAVLTTLAATDPDPGSRVLHIGTGTGYDSALLCERVGAADLTTVEVDRTLADTARARLSGLGYRPRVICADGEGGCAQGAPYDRVLCTASLSRVPAAWIAQCAPGARIVTPWKSTLQPAGLAVLAVGADGRATGGRFGMPLTFMDLRGQRRADNPLPRVYTPQRWSESRYGTATLPPDFLDDFHARFALGLQLPGVHATRTPTPDAVPAWWLSTDTAWAYVCAGETYQWGDRDLATEAERAYEWWLTAGRPEVFDFGMTVDGDDHRTWFRSEEDGPSWPVGP
;
A
#
# COMPACT_ATOMS: atom_id res chain seq x y z
N MET A 1 -17.09 1.04 17.54
CA MET A 1 -16.43 1.97 16.60
C MET A 1 -17.07 3.35 16.52
N ARG A 2 -18.39 3.50 16.36
CA ARG A 2 -19.04 4.83 16.25
C ARG A 2 -18.73 5.81 17.40
N ALA A 3 -18.67 5.33 18.65
CA ALA A 3 -18.32 6.17 19.81
C ALA A 3 -16.88 6.70 19.72
N VAL A 4 -15.93 5.85 19.33
CA VAL A 4 -14.52 6.21 19.15
C VAL A 4 -14.35 7.33 18.12
N PHE A 5 -14.99 7.22 16.96
CA PHE A 5 -14.95 8.28 15.93
C PHE A 5 -15.60 9.60 16.36
N ARG A 6 -16.55 9.58 17.30
CA ARG A 6 -17.16 10.80 17.85
C ARG A 6 -16.29 11.46 18.92
N ALA A 7 -15.48 10.68 19.62
CA ALA A 7 -14.61 11.16 20.69
C ALA A 7 -13.36 11.86 20.15
N VAL A 8 -12.84 11.41 19.01
CA VAL A 8 -11.60 11.94 18.43
C VAL A 8 -11.90 13.02 17.37
N PRO A 9 -11.58 14.31 17.62
CA PRO A 9 -11.78 15.38 16.64
C PRO A 9 -10.76 15.24 15.51
N ARG A 10 -11.22 14.85 14.32
CA ARG A 10 -10.36 14.56 13.16
C ARG A 10 -9.51 15.76 12.71
N ASP A 11 -10.11 16.93 12.69
CA ASP A 11 -9.49 18.20 12.32
C ASP A 11 -8.33 18.60 13.24
N ALA A 12 -8.38 18.20 14.53
CA ALA A 12 -7.27 18.44 15.46
C ALA A 12 -5.97 17.70 15.09
N PHE A 13 -6.06 16.71 14.19
CA PHE A 13 -4.90 15.98 13.67
C PHE A 13 -4.43 16.46 12.30
N ALA A 14 -5.19 17.32 11.62
CA ALA A 14 -4.75 17.88 10.35
C ALA A 14 -3.74 19.04 10.57
N PRO A 15 -2.68 19.13 9.74
CA PRO A 15 -1.82 20.32 9.70
C PRO A 15 -2.52 21.51 9.05
N ASP A 16 -2.03 22.72 9.33
CA ASP A 16 -2.55 23.94 8.72
C ASP A 16 -2.31 23.99 7.20
N THR A 17 -1.30 23.28 6.69
CA THR A 17 -1.05 23.14 5.25
C THR A 17 -1.26 21.69 4.84
N VAL A 18 -2.11 21.48 3.85
CA VAL A 18 -2.35 20.20 3.19
C VAL A 18 -1.99 20.31 1.71
N TRP A 19 -1.92 19.19 0.99
CA TRP A 19 -1.60 19.18 -0.44
C TRP A 19 -2.70 18.52 -1.27
N VAL A 20 -2.96 19.07 -2.44
CA VAL A 20 -3.95 18.57 -3.41
C VAL A 20 -3.26 18.32 -4.74
N TRP A 21 -3.61 17.22 -5.41
CA TRP A 21 -3.07 16.90 -6.72
C TRP A 21 -3.66 17.79 -7.82
N HIS A 22 -2.81 18.28 -8.72
CA HIS A 22 -3.20 19.04 -9.91
C HIS A 22 -2.70 18.31 -11.17
N SER A 23 -3.63 17.93 -12.03
CA SER A 23 -3.34 17.18 -13.26
C SER A 23 -2.67 18.01 -14.36
N ASP A 24 -2.82 19.34 -14.32
CA ASP A 24 -2.32 20.23 -15.37
C ASP A 24 -0.79 20.31 -15.39
N ASP A 25 -0.16 20.18 -14.23
CA ASP A 25 1.30 20.25 -14.07
C ASP A 25 1.91 19.03 -13.36
N ASP A 26 1.10 18.01 -13.07
CA ASP A 26 1.51 16.74 -12.46
C ASP A 26 2.17 16.94 -11.08
N ARG A 27 1.57 17.81 -10.24
CA ARG A 27 2.12 18.21 -8.93
C ARG A 27 1.07 18.25 -7.83
N TYR A 28 1.58 18.12 -6.61
CA TYR A 28 0.84 18.40 -5.38
C TYR A 28 1.00 19.87 -4.97
N HIS A 29 -0.09 20.60 -4.88
CA HIS A 29 -0.13 22.03 -4.53
C HIS A 29 -0.54 22.23 -3.07
N PRO A 30 0.16 23.11 -2.32
CA PRO A 30 -0.21 23.40 -0.94
C PRO A 30 -1.52 24.19 -0.87
N VAL A 31 -2.35 23.85 0.11
CA VAL A 31 -3.56 24.58 0.52
C VAL A 31 -3.38 24.90 1.99
N ALA A 32 -3.19 26.18 2.31
CA ALA A 32 -3.09 26.64 3.69
C ALA A 32 -4.48 26.99 4.24
N ARG A 33 -4.76 26.54 5.46
CA ARG A 33 -5.99 26.86 6.21
C ARG A 33 -6.21 28.36 6.35
N ALA A 34 -5.13 29.13 6.49
CA ALA A 34 -5.18 30.58 6.62
C ALA A 34 -5.68 31.29 5.35
N ASP A 35 -5.49 30.67 4.17
CA ASP A 35 -5.90 31.23 2.89
C ASP A 35 -7.36 30.86 2.55
N ASP A 36 -7.78 29.63 2.89
CA ASP A 36 -9.14 29.14 2.66
C ASP A 36 -9.52 28.04 3.67
N GLU A 37 -10.03 28.44 4.83
CA GLU A 37 -10.42 27.52 5.90
C GLU A 37 -11.56 26.58 5.48
N GLN A 38 -12.48 27.06 4.64
CA GLN A 38 -13.62 26.26 4.20
C GLN A 38 -13.17 25.14 3.27
N ARG A 39 -12.28 25.43 2.31
CA ARG A 39 -11.69 24.41 1.43
C ARG A 39 -10.83 23.44 2.23
N TRP A 40 -10.00 23.94 3.15
CA TRP A 40 -9.20 23.08 4.03
C TRP A 40 -10.08 22.11 4.83
N ALA A 41 -11.16 22.61 5.45
CA ALA A 41 -12.07 21.78 6.22
C ALA A 41 -12.79 20.73 5.35
N ALA A 42 -13.20 21.10 4.13
CA ALA A 42 -13.82 20.17 3.19
C ALA A 42 -12.87 19.02 2.81
N LEU A 43 -11.58 19.32 2.59
CA LEU A 43 -10.55 18.30 2.31
C LEU A 43 -10.32 17.38 3.52
N VAL A 44 -10.18 17.96 4.71
CA VAL A 44 -9.92 17.20 5.95
C VAL A 44 -11.07 16.27 6.32
N HIS A 45 -12.31 16.70 6.10
CA HIS A 45 -13.51 15.93 6.46
C HIS A 45 -14.07 15.09 5.31
N HIS A 46 -13.39 15.01 4.15
CA HIS A 46 -13.89 14.20 3.04
C HIS A 46 -14.02 12.73 3.47
N PRO A 47 -15.17 12.07 3.22
CA PRO A 47 -15.42 10.74 3.75
C PRO A 47 -14.60 9.63 3.07
N THR A 48 -14.33 9.80 1.77
CA THR A 48 -13.77 8.75 0.89
C THR A 48 -12.48 9.15 0.19
N GLU A 49 -11.96 10.35 0.48
CA GLU A 49 -10.70 10.82 -0.11
C GLU A 49 -9.74 11.15 1.02
N PRO A 50 -8.48 10.69 0.94
CA PRO A 50 -7.46 11.12 1.86
C PRO A 50 -7.03 12.54 1.51
N VAL A 51 -6.53 13.28 2.49
CA VAL A 51 -5.86 14.56 2.25
C VAL A 51 -4.36 14.39 2.52
N VAL A 52 -3.53 14.81 1.56
CA VAL A 52 -2.06 14.71 1.69
C VAL A 52 -1.58 15.75 2.70
N THR A 53 -0.75 15.33 3.65
CA THR A 53 -0.24 16.14 4.77
C THR A 53 1.27 16.32 4.73
N GLN A 54 1.96 15.58 3.86
CA GLN A 54 3.37 15.74 3.58
C GLN A 54 3.66 15.28 2.15
N VAL A 55 4.54 16.02 1.46
CA VAL A 55 5.11 15.65 0.16
C VAL A 55 6.64 15.58 0.26
N ASP A 56 7.25 14.76 -0.59
CA ASP A 56 8.69 14.66 -0.80
C ASP A 56 9.50 14.53 0.52
N ASP A 57 9.02 13.71 1.46
CA ASP A 57 9.60 13.48 2.79
C ASP A 57 9.81 14.77 3.59
N GLY A 58 8.86 15.70 3.45
CA GLY A 58 8.85 16.98 4.16
C GLY A 58 9.73 18.04 3.51
N ARG A 59 10.23 17.80 2.30
CA ARG A 59 11.04 18.74 1.52
C ARG A 59 10.45 18.88 0.11
N PRO A 60 9.40 19.70 -0.07
CA PRO A 60 8.75 19.88 -1.36
C PRO A 60 9.76 20.13 -2.48
N ALA A 61 9.58 19.46 -3.61
CA ALA A 61 10.52 19.49 -4.74
C ALA A 61 10.70 20.89 -5.38
N HIS A 62 9.79 21.82 -5.11
CA HIS A 62 9.75 23.14 -5.72
C HIS A 62 9.72 24.28 -4.68
N ALA A 63 10.29 25.43 -5.05
CA ALA A 63 10.43 26.59 -4.17
C ALA A 63 9.11 27.24 -3.76
N ASP A 64 8.04 27.02 -4.53
CA ASP A 64 6.68 27.46 -4.23
C ASP A 64 5.94 26.51 -3.25
N GLY A 65 6.63 25.48 -2.74
CA GLY A 65 6.06 24.50 -1.82
C GLY A 65 5.27 23.38 -2.50
N THR A 66 5.23 23.36 -3.85
CA THR A 66 4.66 22.22 -4.59
C THR A 66 5.59 21.00 -4.51
N GLY A 67 4.99 19.82 -4.47
CA GLY A 67 5.72 18.55 -4.39
C GLY A 67 5.33 17.56 -5.46
N ARG A 68 6.08 16.45 -5.55
CA ARG A 68 5.87 15.41 -6.57
C ARG A 68 5.29 14.13 -5.99
N LEU A 69 5.82 13.70 -4.85
CA LEU A 69 5.46 12.45 -4.22
C LEU A 69 4.74 12.72 -2.90
N PRO A 70 3.54 12.18 -2.67
CA PRO A 70 2.90 12.27 -1.37
C PRO A 70 3.57 11.24 -0.42
N THR A 71 3.96 11.68 0.78
CA THR A 71 4.72 10.87 1.74
C THR A 71 4.06 10.76 3.12
N SER A 72 3.01 11.55 3.38
CA SER A 72 2.06 11.32 4.47
C SER A 72 0.67 11.85 4.09
N SER A 73 -0.38 11.25 4.66
CA SER A 73 -1.75 11.73 4.55
C SER A 73 -2.50 11.59 5.86
N LEU A 74 -3.62 12.31 5.94
CA LEU A 74 -4.74 11.93 6.78
C LEU A 74 -5.65 11.04 5.93
N SER A 75 -5.59 9.73 6.18
CA SER A 75 -6.33 8.70 5.44
C SER A 75 -7.83 8.96 5.41
N ALA A 76 -8.49 8.58 4.31
CA ALA A 76 -9.93 8.68 4.14
C ALA A 76 -10.68 7.99 5.30
N ALA A 77 -11.82 8.55 5.72
CA ALA A 77 -12.52 8.06 6.91
C ALA A 77 -13.04 6.63 6.75
N ASP A 78 -13.46 6.25 5.54
CA ASP A 78 -13.84 4.89 5.18
C ASP A 78 -12.64 3.91 5.26
N ALA A 79 -11.47 4.29 4.76
CA ALA A 79 -10.25 3.49 4.85
C ALA A 79 -9.85 3.25 6.30
N VAL A 80 -9.87 4.28 7.14
CA VAL A 80 -9.60 4.17 8.58
C VAL A 80 -10.62 3.26 9.27
N LEU A 81 -11.91 3.38 8.92
CA LEU A 81 -12.94 2.49 9.46
C LEU A 81 -12.69 1.04 9.04
N THR A 82 -12.35 0.79 7.78
CA THR A 82 -12.08 -0.55 7.24
C THR A 82 -10.87 -1.18 7.90
N THR A 83 -9.75 -0.47 8.05
CA THR A 83 -8.54 -1.03 8.68
C THR A 83 -8.73 -1.27 10.17
N LEU A 84 -9.41 -0.37 10.89
CA LEU A 84 -9.74 -0.57 12.31
C LEU A 84 -10.72 -1.73 12.53
N ALA A 85 -11.71 -1.89 11.65
CA ALA A 85 -12.65 -3.01 11.69
C ALA A 85 -11.96 -4.35 11.39
N ALA A 86 -11.05 -4.38 10.41
CA ALA A 86 -10.26 -5.57 10.12
C ALA A 86 -9.30 -5.93 11.27
N THR A 87 -8.69 -4.92 11.89
CA THR A 87 -7.79 -5.10 13.05
C THR A 87 -8.55 -5.65 14.25
N ASP A 88 -9.80 -5.22 14.44
CA ASP A 88 -10.70 -5.64 15.52
C ASP A 88 -10.01 -5.76 16.89
N PRO A 89 -9.41 -4.65 17.39
CA PRO A 89 -8.73 -4.67 18.67
C PRO A 89 -9.73 -4.59 19.81
N ASP A 90 -9.59 -5.44 20.82
CA ASP A 90 -10.42 -5.44 22.03
C ASP A 90 -9.92 -4.44 23.09
N PRO A 91 -10.75 -3.98 24.04
CA PRO A 91 -10.26 -3.15 25.13
C PRO A 91 -9.14 -3.90 25.88
N GLY A 92 -8.00 -3.24 26.12
CA GLY A 92 -6.83 -3.86 26.75
C GLY A 92 -5.98 -4.75 25.83
N SER A 93 -6.31 -4.90 24.54
CA SER A 93 -5.40 -5.51 23.57
C SER A 93 -4.16 -4.64 23.42
N ARG A 94 -2.97 -5.26 23.43
CA ARG A 94 -1.74 -4.54 23.11
C ARG A 94 -1.57 -4.40 21.60
N VAL A 95 -1.53 -3.16 21.13
CA VAL A 95 -1.52 -2.84 19.70
C VAL A 95 -0.21 -2.19 19.28
N LEU A 96 0.37 -2.69 18.18
CA LEU A 96 1.40 -2.00 17.42
C LEU A 96 0.77 -1.31 16.21
N HIS A 97 0.90 0.02 16.12
CA HIS A 97 0.45 0.82 14.97
C HIS A 97 1.65 1.37 14.19
N ILE A 98 1.80 0.98 12.92
CA ILE A 98 2.91 1.35 12.05
C ILE A 98 2.43 2.38 11.04
N GLY A 99 3.09 3.54 11.02
CA GLY A 99 2.64 4.72 10.28
C GLY A 99 1.85 5.69 11.16
N THR A 100 2.48 6.27 12.20
CA THR A 100 1.77 7.23 13.07
C THR A 100 1.22 8.41 12.27
N GLY A 101 1.97 8.93 11.30
CA GLY A 101 1.57 10.05 10.45
C GLY A 101 1.08 11.26 11.24
N THR A 102 -0.17 11.64 11.04
CA THR A 102 -0.80 12.75 11.77
C THR A 102 -1.10 12.45 13.24
N GLY A 103 -1.24 11.17 13.59
CA GLY A 103 -1.66 10.69 14.91
C GLY A 103 -3.16 10.35 15.03
N TYR A 104 -3.97 10.56 13.99
CA TYR A 104 -5.43 10.35 14.06
C TYR A 104 -5.80 8.89 14.37
N ASP A 105 -5.29 7.94 13.59
CA ASP A 105 -5.54 6.51 13.78
C ASP A 105 -5.02 6.03 15.15
N SER A 106 -3.89 6.56 15.60
CA SER A 106 -3.35 6.31 16.95
C SER A 106 -4.29 6.81 18.06
N ALA A 107 -4.94 7.95 17.89
CA ALA A 107 -5.91 8.45 18.85
C ALA A 107 -7.18 7.58 18.89
N LEU A 108 -7.66 7.13 17.73
CA LEU A 108 -8.79 6.19 17.65
C LEU A 108 -8.45 4.86 18.32
N LEU A 109 -7.23 4.35 18.12
CA LEU A 109 -6.75 3.16 18.81
C LEU A 109 -6.63 3.40 20.32
N CYS A 110 -6.12 4.55 20.76
CA CYS A 110 -6.06 4.91 22.18
C CYS A 110 -7.45 4.89 22.84
N GLU A 111 -8.48 5.45 22.18
CA GLU A 111 -9.87 5.38 22.63
C GLU A 111 -10.40 3.94 22.68
N ARG A 112 -9.93 3.08 21.77
CA ARG A 112 -10.45 1.70 21.64
C ARG A 112 -9.82 0.71 22.62
N VAL A 113 -8.50 0.81 22.84
CA VAL A 113 -7.74 -0.16 23.66
C VAL A 113 -7.17 0.43 24.94
N GLY A 114 -7.02 1.75 25.02
CA GLY A 114 -6.30 2.44 26.09
C GLY A 114 -4.93 2.93 25.61
N ALA A 115 -4.55 4.16 25.96
CA ALA A 115 -3.29 4.75 25.51
C ALA A 115 -2.05 3.98 26.00
N ALA A 116 -2.11 3.33 27.17
CA ALA A 116 -1.02 2.54 27.71
C ALA A 116 -0.74 1.26 26.89
N ASP A 117 -1.75 0.76 26.18
CA ASP A 117 -1.67 -0.48 25.40
C ASP A 117 -1.34 -0.23 23.92
N LEU A 118 -1.19 1.04 23.52
CA LEU A 118 -0.78 1.42 22.17
C LEU A 118 0.72 1.78 22.11
N THR A 119 1.42 1.09 21.21
CA THR A 119 2.71 1.55 20.66
C THR A 119 2.51 1.96 19.21
N THR A 120 3.03 3.12 18.81
CA THR A 120 2.99 3.57 17.42
C THR A 120 4.36 3.97 16.91
N VAL A 121 4.68 3.62 15.67
CA VAL A 121 5.98 3.82 15.03
C VAL A 121 5.84 4.73 13.82
N GLU A 122 6.71 5.73 13.73
CA GLU A 122 6.80 6.66 12.61
C GLU A 122 8.27 6.85 12.24
N VAL A 123 8.56 6.76 10.95
CA VAL A 123 9.93 6.85 10.42
C VAL A 123 10.36 8.31 10.27
N ASP A 124 9.42 9.24 10.10
CA ASP A 124 9.69 10.68 10.03
C ASP A 124 9.79 11.30 11.43
N ARG A 125 10.94 11.85 11.79
CA ARG A 125 11.11 12.53 13.09
C ARG A 125 10.12 13.68 13.28
N THR A 126 9.89 14.49 12.25
CA THR A 126 9.02 15.67 12.33
C THR A 126 7.56 15.25 12.53
N LEU A 127 7.10 14.23 11.80
CA LEU A 127 5.75 13.70 11.98
C LEU A 127 5.60 13.01 13.35
N ALA A 128 6.58 12.22 13.78
CA ALA A 128 6.56 11.56 15.09
C ALA A 128 6.45 12.56 16.25
N ASP A 129 7.24 13.64 16.19
CA ASP A 129 7.23 14.69 17.22
C ASP A 129 5.91 15.48 17.20
N THR A 130 5.40 15.79 16.01
CA THR A 130 4.11 16.47 15.82
C THR A 130 2.95 15.62 16.32
N ALA A 131 2.90 14.34 15.96
CA ALA A 131 1.89 13.41 16.41
C ALA A 131 1.93 13.25 17.94
N ARG A 132 3.13 13.14 18.54
CA ARG A 132 3.29 13.08 19.99
C ARG A 132 2.72 14.33 20.67
N ALA A 133 3.00 15.52 20.13
CA ALA A 133 2.47 16.77 20.67
C ALA A 133 0.93 16.84 20.55
N ARG A 134 0.36 16.47 19.40
CA ARG A 134 -1.11 16.45 19.17
C ARG A 134 -1.82 15.47 20.07
N LEU A 135 -1.35 14.21 20.11
CA LEU A 135 -1.88 13.17 21.01
C LEU A 135 -1.83 13.66 22.46
N SER A 136 -0.69 14.23 22.88
CA SER A 136 -0.50 14.75 24.23
C SER A 136 -1.46 15.91 24.55
N GLY A 137 -1.63 16.85 23.62
CA GLY A 137 -2.56 17.97 23.77
C GLY A 137 -4.02 17.53 23.97
N LEU A 138 -4.40 16.38 23.43
CA LEU A 138 -5.74 15.79 23.54
C LEU A 138 -5.88 14.76 24.69
N GLY A 139 -4.86 14.61 25.54
CA GLY A 139 -4.90 13.71 26.70
C GLY A 139 -4.43 12.27 26.42
N TYR A 140 -4.12 11.92 25.17
CA TYR A 140 -3.55 10.61 24.83
C TYR A 140 -2.05 10.59 25.10
N ARG A 141 -1.54 9.51 25.71
CA ARG A 141 -0.09 9.32 25.98
C ARG A 141 0.40 7.92 25.56
N PRO A 142 0.22 7.51 24.30
CA PRO A 142 0.79 6.26 23.83
C PRO A 142 2.31 6.33 23.69
N ARG A 143 2.94 5.17 23.54
CA ARG A 143 4.37 5.10 23.21
C ARG A 143 4.58 5.42 21.72
N VAL A 144 4.99 6.66 21.42
CA VAL A 144 5.33 7.11 20.05
C VAL A 144 6.83 6.95 19.80
N ILE A 145 7.20 6.03 18.91
CA ILE A 145 8.59 5.69 18.56
C ILE A 145 8.94 6.30 17.20
N CYS A 146 10.07 6.99 17.13
CA CYS A 146 10.66 7.41 15.86
C CYS A 146 11.66 6.34 15.40
N ALA A 147 11.25 5.49 14.46
CA ALA A 147 12.06 4.39 13.93
C ALA A 147 11.49 3.89 12.60
N ASP A 148 12.24 3.03 11.90
CA ASP A 148 11.71 2.28 10.77
C ASP A 148 10.63 1.29 11.25
N GLY A 149 9.45 1.38 10.63
CA GLY A 149 8.32 0.50 10.91
C GLY A 149 8.58 -0.97 10.62
N GLU A 150 9.51 -1.29 9.71
CA GLU A 150 9.85 -2.67 9.39
C GLU A 150 10.42 -3.43 10.60
N GLY A 151 11.09 -2.72 11.52
CA GLY A 151 11.61 -3.30 12.75
C GLY A 151 10.56 -3.53 13.85
N GLY A 152 9.33 -3.02 13.69
CA GLY A 152 8.33 -3.01 14.76
C GLY A 152 8.80 -2.25 16.01
N CYS A 153 8.43 -2.74 17.20
CA CYS A 153 8.94 -2.23 18.48
C CYS A 153 8.99 -3.36 19.53
N ALA A 154 10.13 -4.05 19.61
CA ALA A 154 10.32 -5.18 20.53
C ALA A 154 10.07 -4.82 22.02
N GLN A 155 10.30 -3.57 22.43
CA GLN A 155 10.06 -3.12 23.81
C GLN A 155 8.57 -3.13 24.20
N GLY A 156 7.65 -3.11 23.23
CA GLY A 156 6.22 -3.22 23.49
C GLY A 156 5.68 -4.64 23.31
N ALA A 157 6.45 -5.57 22.76
CA ALA A 157 6.01 -6.95 22.55
C ALA A 157 5.67 -7.68 23.88
N PRO A 158 4.87 -8.76 23.84
CA PRO A 158 4.15 -9.26 22.67
C PRO A 158 2.92 -8.41 22.34
N TYR A 159 2.56 -8.33 21.06
CA TYR A 159 1.38 -7.63 20.56
C TYR A 159 0.24 -8.60 20.26
N ASP A 160 -0.99 -8.21 20.60
CA ASP A 160 -2.22 -8.92 20.23
C ASP A 160 -2.71 -8.52 18.84
N ARG A 161 -2.35 -7.30 18.41
CA ARG A 161 -2.70 -6.73 17.10
C ARG A 161 -1.56 -5.92 16.53
N VAL A 162 -1.36 -6.02 15.23
CA VAL A 162 -0.50 -5.12 14.44
C VAL A 162 -1.36 -4.50 13.35
N LEU A 163 -1.40 -3.17 13.30
CA LEU A 163 -2.00 -2.42 12.20
C LEU A 163 -0.90 -1.60 11.52
N CYS A 164 -0.73 -1.80 10.23
CA CYS A 164 0.06 -0.91 9.38
C CYS A 164 -0.86 -0.04 8.54
N THR A 165 -0.59 1.25 8.46
CA THR A 165 -1.29 2.22 7.61
C THR A 165 -0.39 2.75 6.49
N ALA A 166 0.57 1.90 6.07
CA ALA A 166 1.41 2.09 4.90
C ALA A 166 1.47 0.79 4.08
N SER A 167 1.49 0.91 2.75
CA SER A 167 1.53 -0.21 1.82
C SER A 167 2.90 -0.87 1.80
N LEU A 168 2.92 -2.20 1.78
CA LEU A 168 4.13 -3.01 1.71
C LEU A 168 3.96 -4.17 0.74
N SER A 169 5.07 -4.74 0.26
CA SER A 169 5.07 -5.95 -0.55
C SER A 169 5.50 -7.18 0.26
N ARG A 170 6.19 -6.99 1.39
CA ARG A 170 6.54 -8.05 2.33
C ARG A 170 6.20 -7.66 3.76
N VAL A 171 5.64 -8.62 4.49
CA VAL A 171 5.37 -8.48 5.92
C VAL A 171 6.68 -8.74 6.67
N PRO A 172 7.22 -7.76 7.41
CA PRO A 172 8.47 -7.95 8.11
C PRO A 172 8.38 -9.08 9.14
N ALA A 173 9.38 -9.99 9.14
CA ALA A 173 9.47 -11.09 10.11
C ALA A 173 9.47 -10.58 11.56
N ALA A 174 9.99 -9.37 11.80
CA ALA A 174 9.97 -8.71 13.10
C ALA A 174 8.55 -8.51 13.65
N TRP A 175 7.54 -8.28 12.79
CA TRP A 175 6.16 -8.10 13.26
C TRP A 175 5.60 -9.39 13.82
N ILE A 176 5.87 -10.51 13.13
CA ILE A 176 5.42 -11.85 13.52
C ILE A 176 6.13 -12.28 14.80
N ALA A 177 7.45 -12.09 14.87
CA ALA A 177 8.25 -12.42 16.05
C ALA A 177 7.87 -11.61 17.31
N GLN A 178 7.27 -10.43 17.13
CA GLN A 178 6.80 -9.57 18.22
C GLN A 178 5.33 -9.78 18.57
N CYS A 179 4.63 -10.70 17.91
CA CYS A 179 3.24 -11.02 18.17
C CYS A 179 3.07 -12.14 19.19
N ALA A 180 1.97 -12.09 19.95
CA ALA A 180 1.49 -13.25 20.69
C ALA A 180 0.90 -14.30 19.71
N PRO A 181 0.90 -15.60 20.07
CA PRO A 181 0.08 -16.58 19.37
C PRO A 181 -1.39 -16.14 19.33
N GLY A 182 -2.01 -16.23 18.15
CA GLY A 182 -3.37 -15.75 17.88
C GLY A 182 -3.47 -14.26 17.56
N ALA A 183 -2.36 -13.52 17.55
CA ALA A 183 -2.37 -12.12 17.16
C ALA A 183 -2.81 -11.93 15.71
N ARG A 184 -3.36 -10.76 15.40
CA ARG A 184 -3.79 -10.39 14.05
C ARG A 184 -2.91 -9.28 13.48
N ILE A 185 -2.39 -9.49 12.26
CA ILE A 185 -1.65 -8.49 11.50
C ILE A 185 -2.57 -7.99 10.37
N VAL A 186 -2.78 -6.68 10.30
CA VAL A 186 -3.55 -6.01 9.25
C VAL A 186 -2.66 -5.00 8.56
N THR A 187 -2.49 -5.17 7.25
CA THR A 187 -1.64 -4.27 6.46
C THR A 187 -2.14 -4.14 5.03
N PRO A 188 -2.13 -2.93 4.46
CA PRO A 188 -2.21 -2.76 3.03
C PRO A 188 -1.04 -3.48 2.38
N TRP A 189 -1.33 -4.31 1.39
CA TRP A 189 -0.37 -5.13 0.68
C TRP A 189 -0.49 -4.88 -0.82
N LYS A 190 0.65 -4.77 -1.50
CA LYS A 190 0.74 -4.52 -2.94
C LYS A 190 1.41 -5.67 -3.67
N SER A 191 0.84 -6.07 -4.80
CA SER A 191 1.53 -6.87 -5.80
C SER A 191 2.35 -5.97 -6.72
N THR A 192 3.20 -6.55 -7.56
CA THR A 192 4.01 -5.75 -8.50
C THR A 192 3.18 -5.03 -9.56
N LEU A 193 1.92 -5.41 -9.78
CA LEU A 193 1.06 -4.68 -10.71
C LEU A 193 -0.02 -3.87 -9.99
N GLN A 194 -0.34 -4.18 -8.73
CA GLN A 194 -1.47 -3.60 -8.04
C GLN A 194 -1.11 -3.09 -6.63
N PRO A 195 -1.22 -1.77 -6.37
CA PRO A 195 -0.96 -1.18 -5.06
C PRO A 195 -2.13 -1.29 -4.07
N ALA A 196 -3.04 -2.26 -4.25
CA ALA A 196 -4.31 -2.32 -3.53
C ALA A 196 -4.70 -3.75 -3.09
N GLY A 197 -4.81 -3.93 -1.78
CA GLY A 197 -5.29 -5.14 -1.11
C GLY A 197 -5.03 -5.04 0.39
N LEU A 198 -5.94 -5.53 1.23
CA LEU A 198 -5.76 -5.53 2.68
C LEU A 198 -5.44 -6.94 3.17
N ALA A 199 -4.19 -7.24 3.50
CA ALA A 199 -3.81 -8.52 4.09
C ALA A 199 -4.22 -8.56 5.57
N VAL A 200 -4.93 -9.61 5.98
CA VAL A 200 -5.37 -9.85 7.37
C VAL A 200 -4.86 -11.21 7.83
N LEU A 201 -3.71 -11.28 8.48
CA LEU A 201 -3.06 -12.54 8.86
C LEU A 201 -3.29 -12.87 10.33
N ALA A 202 -3.35 -14.17 10.65
CA ALA A 202 -3.31 -14.66 12.02
C ALA A 202 -1.94 -15.27 12.32
N VAL A 203 -1.33 -14.89 13.45
CA VAL A 203 -0.07 -15.45 13.91
C VAL A 203 -0.33 -16.76 14.65
N GLY A 204 0.19 -17.87 14.13
CA GLY A 204 0.12 -19.19 14.75
C GLY A 204 1.09 -19.35 15.91
N ALA A 205 0.87 -20.38 16.73
CA ALA A 205 1.79 -20.75 17.82
C ALA A 205 3.14 -21.31 17.31
N ASP A 206 3.19 -21.68 16.04
CA ASP A 206 4.37 -22.10 15.29
C ASP A 206 5.23 -20.91 14.79
N GLY A 207 4.81 -19.67 15.02
CA GLY A 207 5.52 -18.47 14.60
C GLY A 207 5.30 -18.11 13.12
N ARG A 208 4.33 -18.74 12.45
CA ARG A 208 3.93 -18.41 11.08
C ARG A 208 2.74 -17.45 11.09
N ALA A 209 2.65 -16.56 10.11
CA ALA A 209 1.44 -15.78 9.87
C ALA A 209 0.66 -16.41 8.71
N THR A 210 -0.50 -16.99 8.99
CA THR A 210 -1.27 -17.82 8.04
C THR A 210 -2.71 -17.33 7.90
N GLY A 211 -3.44 -17.96 6.98
CA GLY A 211 -4.90 -17.86 6.88
C GLY A 211 -5.42 -16.52 6.41
N GLY A 212 -4.56 -15.59 6.02
CA GLY A 212 -5.00 -14.25 5.70
C GLY A 212 -5.59 -14.17 4.32
N ARG A 213 -6.85 -13.76 4.24
CA ARG A 213 -7.49 -13.37 2.98
C ARG A 213 -7.17 -11.92 2.69
N PHE A 214 -7.05 -11.59 1.41
CA PHE A 214 -7.01 -10.18 1.02
C PHE A 214 -8.43 -9.61 1.07
N GLY A 215 -8.64 -8.61 1.92
CA GLY A 215 -9.86 -7.83 1.99
C GLY A 215 -9.79 -6.58 1.11
N MET A 216 -10.95 -5.93 0.99
CA MET A 216 -11.25 -4.59 0.45
C MET A 216 -10.09 -3.86 -0.28
N PRO A 217 -10.27 -3.42 -1.54
CA PRO A 217 -9.25 -2.66 -2.25
C PRO A 217 -8.99 -1.32 -1.54
N LEU A 218 -7.82 -1.21 -0.90
CA LEU A 218 -7.35 0.00 -0.25
C LEU A 218 -5.94 0.34 -0.73
N THR A 219 -5.70 1.60 -1.07
CA THR A 219 -4.38 2.09 -1.45
C THR A 219 -3.85 2.99 -0.36
N PHE A 220 -2.64 2.72 0.11
CA PHE A 220 -1.89 3.56 1.04
C PHE A 220 -0.55 3.96 0.44
N MET A 221 0.07 4.98 1.01
CA MET A 221 1.46 5.34 0.68
C MET A 221 2.40 4.20 1.06
N ASP A 222 3.48 4.06 0.31
CA ASP A 222 4.47 3.03 0.56
C ASP A 222 5.18 3.21 1.90
N LEU A 223 5.32 2.11 2.64
CA LEU A 223 6.25 2.00 3.76
C LEU A 223 7.63 2.38 3.25
N ARG A 224 8.32 3.30 3.94
CA ARG A 224 9.52 3.97 3.37
C ARG A 224 10.62 3.00 2.93
N GLY A 225 10.90 1.95 3.70
CA GLY A 225 11.90 0.94 3.33
C GLY A 225 11.49 0.01 2.19
N GLN A 226 10.20 -0.02 1.82
CA GLN A 226 9.64 -0.81 0.72
C GLN A 226 9.04 0.04 -0.41
N ARG A 227 9.50 1.29 -0.55
CA ARG A 227 9.15 2.13 -1.70
C ARG A 227 9.60 1.46 -2.98
N ARG A 228 8.70 1.43 -3.96
CA ARG A 228 9.01 0.85 -5.26
C ARG A 228 10.04 1.71 -5.98
N ALA A 229 10.99 1.06 -6.66
CA ALA A 229 11.90 1.76 -7.56
C ALA A 229 11.14 2.44 -8.71
N ASP A 230 11.72 3.50 -9.26
CA ASP A 230 11.15 4.18 -10.44
C ASP A 230 11.00 3.20 -11.62
N ASN A 231 9.97 3.47 -12.44
CA ASN A 231 9.70 2.76 -13.68
C ASN A 231 11.01 2.44 -14.43
N PRO A 232 11.36 1.17 -14.66
CA PRO A 232 12.63 0.81 -15.27
C PRO A 232 12.66 1.10 -16.77
N LEU A 233 11.50 1.30 -17.41
CA LEU A 233 11.38 1.51 -18.85
C LEU A 233 12.35 2.55 -19.43
N PRO A 234 12.51 3.77 -18.86
CA PRO A 234 13.44 4.76 -19.39
C PRO A 234 14.92 4.33 -19.35
N ARG A 235 15.29 3.37 -18.48
CA ARG A 235 16.64 2.81 -18.38
C ARG A 235 16.86 1.66 -19.35
N VAL A 236 15.83 0.84 -19.56
CA VAL A 236 15.94 -0.39 -20.36
C VAL A 236 15.55 -0.19 -21.83
N TYR A 237 14.77 0.84 -22.17
CA TYR A 237 14.39 1.15 -23.53
C TYR A 237 15.45 1.99 -24.26
N THR A 238 15.80 1.62 -25.49
CA THR A 238 16.54 2.46 -26.44
C THR A 238 16.04 2.23 -27.87
N PRO A 239 16.21 3.19 -28.80
CA PRO A 239 15.86 2.97 -30.22
C PRO A 239 16.59 1.77 -30.85
N GLN A 240 17.83 1.51 -30.44
CA GLN A 240 18.57 0.34 -30.86
C GLN A 240 17.88 -0.95 -30.38
N ARG A 241 17.55 -1.04 -29.08
CA ARG A 241 16.87 -2.21 -28.50
C ARG A 241 15.48 -2.42 -29.11
N TRP A 242 14.80 -1.33 -29.49
CA TRP A 242 13.55 -1.42 -30.26
C TRP A 242 13.77 -2.08 -31.63
N SER A 243 14.80 -1.68 -32.38
CA SER A 243 15.11 -2.30 -33.66
C SER A 243 15.54 -3.77 -33.56
N GLU A 244 16.06 -4.17 -32.41
CA GLU A 244 16.42 -5.56 -32.06
C GLU A 244 15.27 -6.34 -31.43
N SER A 245 14.09 -5.72 -31.27
CA SER A 245 12.96 -6.36 -30.60
C SER A 245 12.43 -7.55 -31.40
N ARG A 246 11.99 -8.57 -30.66
CA ARG A 246 11.29 -9.71 -31.23
C ARG A 246 9.82 -9.30 -31.38
N TYR A 247 9.33 -9.36 -32.61
CA TYR A 247 7.92 -9.21 -32.92
C TYR A 247 7.16 -10.51 -32.60
N GLY A 248 5.94 -10.37 -32.11
CA GLY A 248 5.00 -11.45 -31.88
C GLY A 248 3.56 -10.95 -31.90
N THR A 249 2.65 -11.85 -31.55
CA THR A 249 1.22 -11.56 -31.37
C THR A 249 0.80 -12.03 -30.00
N ALA A 250 -0.13 -11.31 -29.36
CA ALA A 250 -0.76 -11.75 -28.12
C ALA A 250 -2.29 -11.77 -28.25
N THR A 251 -2.89 -12.70 -27.53
CA THR A 251 -4.32 -12.87 -27.30
C THR A 251 -4.85 -12.01 -26.16
N LEU A 252 -3.97 -11.21 -25.53
CA LEU A 252 -4.34 -10.24 -24.50
C LEU A 252 -5.31 -9.19 -25.07
N PRO A 253 -6.49 -9.01 -24.46
CA PRO A 253 -7.34 -7.89 -24.83
C PRO A 253 -6.66 -6.57 -24.40
N PRO A 254 -6.88 -5.45 -25.10
CA PRO A 254 -6.20 -4.17 -24.80
C PRO A 254 -6.38 -3.68 -23.36
N ASP A 255 -7.48 -4.06 -22.71
CA ASP A 255 -7.88 -3.68 -21.35
C ASP A 255 -7.58 -4.76 -20.30
N PHE A 256 -6.72 -5.75 -20.60
CA PHE A 256 -6.46 -6.89 -19.70
C PHE A 256 -5.94 -6.52 -18.28
N LEU A 257 -5.39 -5.32 -18.10
CA LEU A 257 -4.97 -4.76 -16.80
C LEU A 257 -5.90 -3.67 -16.24
N ASP A 258 -7.01 -3.36 -16.90
CA ASP A 258 -8.01 -2.41 -16.39
C ASP A 258 -8.92 -3.06 -15.33
N ASP A 259 -9.12 -4.39 -15.39
CA ASP A 259 -9.82 -5.14 -14.35
C ASP A 259 -8.97 -5.25 -13.08
N PHE A 260 -9.52 -4.78 -11.96
CA PHE A 260 -8.85 -4.75 -10.66
C PHE A 260 -8.38 -6.14 -10.20
N HIS A 261 -9.22 -7.17 -10.37
CA HIS A 261 -8.96 -8.53 -9.90
C HIS A 261 -7.98 -9.26 -10.82
N ALA A 262 -8.11 -9.08 -12.13
CA ALA A 262 -7.13 -9.57 -13.09
C ALA A 262 -5.75 -8.97 -12.79
N ARG A 263 -5.66 -7.65 -12.64
CA ARG A 263 -4.39 -6.95 -12.36
C ARG A 263 -3.73 -7.42 -11.07
N PHE A 264 -4.51 -7.67 -10.02
CA PHE A 264 -4.01 -8.27 -8.78
C PHE A 264 -3.41 -9.66 -9.04
N ALA A 265 -4.18 -10.56 -9.65
CA ALA A 265 -3.77 -11.93 -9.92
C ALA A 265 -2.55 -12.05 -10.84
N LEU A 266 -2.50 -11.25 -11.91
CA LEU A 266 -1.36 -11.16 -12.81
C LEU A 266 -0.12 -10.65 -12.07
N GLY A 267 -0.30 -9.68 -11.17
CA GLY A 267 0.80 -9.15 -10.35
C GLY A 267 1.42 -10.16 -9.38
N LEU A 268 0.71 -11.25 -9.03
CA LEU A 268 1.30 -12.36 -8.26
C LEU A 268 2.20 -13.25 -9.13
N GLN A 269 1.94 -13.29 -10.44
CA GLN A 269 2.59 -14.19 -11.40
C GLN A 269 3.74 -13.53 -12.17
N LEU A 270 3.84 -12.20 -12.12
CA LEU A 270 4.75 -11.41 -12.92
C LEU A 270 5.79 -10.68 -12.05
N PRO A 271 6.57 -11.36 -11.18
CA PRO A 271 7.41 -10.70 -10.18
C PRO A 271 8.36 -9.67 -10.80
N GLY A 272 8.48 -8.51 -10.16
CA GLY A 272 9.34 -7.40 -10.60
C GLY A 272 8.85 -6.61 -11.82
N VAL A 273 7.72 -6.99 -12.43
CA VAL A 273 7.20 -6.30 -13.61
C VAL A 273 6.50 -5.00 -13.23
N HIS A 274 6.82 -3.93 -13.94
CA HIS A 274 6.13 -2.66 -13.95
C HIS A 274 5.24 -2.57 -15.19
N ALA A 275 4.01 -2.10 -15.02
CA ALA A 275 3.09 -1.84 -16.13
C ALA A 275 2.83 -0.34 -16.28
N THR A 276 2.98 0.20 -17.49
CA THR A 276 2.66 1.59 -17.81
C THR A 276 1.74 1.63 -19.02
N ARG A 277 0.57 2.25 -18.84
CA ARG A 277 -0.38 2.50 -19.94
C ARG A 277 0.11 3.67 -20.78
N THR A 278 0.08 3.52 -22.10
CA THR A 278 0.46 4.58 -23.05
C THR A 278 -0.71 4.90 -23.98
N PRO A 279 -1.03 6.18 -24.22
CA PRO A 279 -2.02 6.57 -25.22
C PRO A 279 -1.57 6.15 -26.61
N THR A 280 -2.51 5.71 -27.45
CA THR A 280 -2.26 5.46 -28.87
C THR A 280 -3.12 6.41 -29.72
N PRO A 281 -2.72 6.70 -30.97
CA PRO A 281 -3.50 7.55 -31.88
C PRO A 281 -4.94 7.06 -32.09
N ASP A 282 -5.16 5.74 -32.07
CA ASP A 282 -6.46 5.11 -32.32
C ASP A 282 -7.26 4.85 -31.03
N ALA A 283 -6.83 5.41 -29.90
CA ALA A 283 -7.43 5.24 -28.57
C ALA A 283 -7.50 3.78 -28.06
N VAL A 284 -6.85 2.83 -28.73
CA VAL A 284 -6.66 1.46 -28.23
C VAL A 284 -5.59 1.49 -27.13
N PRO A 285 -5.88 1.02 -25.90
CA PRO A 285 -4.89 1.02 -24.84
C PRO A 285 -3.66 0.19 -25.24
N ALA A 286 -2.47 0.75 -25.04
CA ALA A 286 -1.22 0.02 -25.13
C ALA A 286 -0.53 -0.03 -23.77
N TRP A 287 0.20 -1.12 -23.54
CA TRP A 287 0.88 -1.38 -22.27
C TRP A 287 2.36 -1.65 -22.50
N TRP A 288 3.19 -0.95 -21.73
CA TRP A 288 4.56 -1.35 -21.49
C TRP A 288 4.62 -2.22 -20.24
N LEU A 289 5.13 -3.43 -20.38
CA LEU A 289 5.58 -4.28 -19.28
C LEU A 289 7.10 -4.19 -19.21
N SER A 290 7.68 -3.96 -18.04
CA SER A 290 9.13 -3.78 -17.93
C SER A 290 9.71 -4.28 -16.61
N THR A 291 10.94 -4.78 -16.69
CA THR A 291 11.85 -5.06 -15.58
C THR A 291 13.13 -4.25 -15.80
N ASP A 292 14.12 -4.39 -14.92
CA ASP A 292 15.43 -3.75 -15.15
C ASP A 292 16.21 -4.32 -16.35
N THR A 293 15.81 -5.50 -16.85
CA THR A 293 16.54 -6.26 -17.89
C THR A 293 15.71 -6.55 -19.14
N ALA A 294 14.39 -6.36 -19.10
CA ALA A 294 13.49 -6.65 -20.21
C ALA A 294 12.33 -5.66 -20.32
N TRP A 295 11.76 -5.56 -21.51
CA TRP A 295 10.49 -4.88 -21.75
C TRP A 295 9.66 -5.60 -22.81
N ALA A 296 8.34 -5.45 -22.72
CA ALA A 296 7.39 -5.78 -23.77
C ALA A 296 6.41 -4.62 -23.97
N TYR A 297 6.13 -4.29 -25.23
CA TYR A 297 5.08 -3.39 -25.65
C TYR A 297 3.94 -4.23 -26.22
N VAL A 298 2.76 -4.15 -25.62
CA VAL A 298 1.55 -4.89 -26.01
C VAL A 298 0.53 -3.88 -26.52
N CYS A 299 0.12 -3.99 -27.78
CA CYS A 299 -0.80 -3.06 -28.42
C CYS A 299 -1.63 -3.77 -29.49
N ALA A 300 -2.96 -3.70 -29.40
CA ALA A 300 -3.88 -4.19 -30.43
C ALA A 300 -3.62 -5.64 -30.91
N GLY A 301 -3.20 -6.53 -30.02
CA GLY A 301 -2.89 -7.94 -30.34
C GLY A 301 -1.48 -8.16 -30.92
N GLU A 302 -0.70 -7.11 -31.11
CA GLU A 302 0.72 -7.19 -31.47
C GLU A 302 1.59 -7.04 -30.23
N THR A 303 2.76 -7.69 -30.25
CA THR A 303 3.77 -7.56 -29.21
C THR A 303 5.15 -7.30 -29.78
N TYR A 304 5.87 -6.41 -29.11
CA TYR A 304 7.29 -6.15 -29.36
C TYR A 304 8.00 -6.34 -28.05
N GLN A 305 9.07 -7.14 -28.03
CA GLN A 305 9.75 -7.44 -26.78
C GLN A 305 11.25 -7.56 -26.92
N TRP A 306 11.95 -7.17 -25.86
CA TRP A 306 13.40 -7.19 -25.80
C TRP A 306 13.86 -7.55 -24.37
N GLY A 307 15.02 -8.21 -24.28
CA GLY A 307 15.61 -8.62 -23.00
C GLY A 307 15.50 -10.10 -22.71
N ASP A 308 15.82 -10.45 -21.46
CA ASP A 308 15.99 -11.81 -20.94
C ASP A 308 14.69 -12.53 -20.57
N ARG A 309 13.59 -11.77 -20.40
CA ARG A 309 12.25 -12.30 -20.12
C ARG A 309 11.30 -12.08 -21.28
N ASP A 310 10.40 -13.03 -21.46
CA ASP A 310 9.31 -12.97 -22.44
C ASP A 310 8.04 -12.45 -21.74
N LEU A 311 8.04 -11.16 -21.43
CA LEU A 311 7.01 -10.55 -20.58
C LEU A 311 5.61 -10.61 -21.20
N ALA A 312 5.51 -10.59 -22.54
CA ALA A 312 4.25 -10.77 -23.24
C ALA A 312 3.68 -12.19 -23.02
N THR A 313 4.48 -13.23 -23.25
CA THR A 313 4.05 -14.62 -23.05
C THR A 313 3.79 -14.94 -21.58
N GLU A 314 4.55 -14.35 -20.66
CA GLU A 314 4.26 -14.47 -19.22
C GLU A 314 2.91 -13.83 -18.85
N ALA A 315 2.61 -12.64 -19.37
CA ALA A 315 1.34 -11.96 -19.12
C ALA A 315 0.15 -12.70 -19.74
N GLU A 316 0.30 -13.24 -20.96
CA GLU A 316 -0.69 -14.10 -21.59
C GLU A 316 -1.03 -15.32 -20.76
N ARG A 317 -0.01 -16.06 -20.32
CA ARG A 317 -0.20 -17.26 -19.47
C ARG A 317 -0.90 -16.92 -18.16
N ALA A 318 -0.53 -15.82 -17.52
CA ALA A 318 -1.17 -15.38 -16.28
C ALA A 318 -2.63 -14.96 -16.50
N TYR A 319 -2.94 -14.29 -17.62
CA TYR A 319 -4.29 -13.89 -18.00
C TYR A 319 -5.17 -15.07 -18.39
N GLU A 320 -4.64 -16.02 -19.17
CA GLU A 320 -5.32 -17.27 -19.52
C GLU A 320 -5.62 -18.10 -18.27
N TRP A 321 -4.66 -18.20 -17.34
CA TRP A 321 -4.89 -18.82 -16.04
C TRP A 321 -6.05 -18.13 -15.29
N TRP A 322 -6.06 -16.79 -15.24
CA TRP A 322 -7.11 -16.05 -14.55
C TRP A 322 -8.50 -16.33 -15.16
N LEU A 323 -8.61 -16.34 -16.49
CA LEU A 323 -9.85 -16.69 -17.18
C LEU A 323 -10.29 -18.13 -16.89
N THR A 324 -9.38 -19.10 -17.00
CA THR A 324 -9.67 -20.54 -16.82
C THR A 324 -9.96 -20.90 -15.36
N ALA A 325 -9.38 -20.17 -14.40
CA ALA A 325 -9.69 -20.29 -12.97
C ALA A 325 -11.07 -19.71 -12.58
N GLY A 326 -11.81 -19.14 -13.55
CA GLY A 326 -13.13 -18.57 -13.35
C GLY A 326 -13.11 -17.11 -12.92
N ARG A 327 -12.10 -16.33 -13.35
CA ARG A 327 -11.93 -14.90 -13.05
C ARG A 327 -11.92 -14.62 -11.54
N PRO A 328 -10.97 -15.21 -10.80
CA PRO A 328 -10.94 -15.10 -9.35
C PRO A 328 -10.82 -13.65 -8.89
N GLU A 329 -11.50 -13.34 -7.80
CA GLU A 329 -11.48 -12.04 -7.14
C GLU A 329 -10.33 -11.99 -6.13
N VAL A 330 -9.97 -10.78 -5.69
CA VAL A 330 -8.87 -10.58 -4.71
C VAL A 330 -9.12 -11.35 -3.42
N PHE A 331 -10.40 -11.52 -3.06
CA PHE A 331 -10.86 -12.22 -1.85
C PHE A 331 -10.64 -13.75 -1.92
N ASP A 332 -10.45 -14.31 -3.12
CA ASP A 332 -10.13 -15.72 -3.29
C ASP A 332 -8.68 -16.05 -2.95
N PHE A 333 -7.83 -15.03 -2.83
CA PHE A 333 -6.42 -15.19 -2.53
C PHE A 333 -6.15 -15.08 -1.03
N GLY A 334 -5.09 -15.73 -0.59
CA GLY A 334 -4.52 -15.52 0.72
C GLY A 334 -3.00 -15.51 0.71
N MET A 335 -2.44 -15.30 1.90
CA MET A 335 -1.00 -15.22 2.09
C MET A 335 -0.56 -15.97 3.34
N THR A 336 0.61 -16.59 3.22
CA THR A 336 1.36 -17.20 4.32
C THR A 336 2.74 -16.57 4.38
N VAL A 337 3.19 -16.30 5.60
CA VAL A 337 4.51 -15.78 5.91
C VAL A 337 5.17 -16.68 6.97
N ASP A 338 6.35 -17.17 6.65
CA ASP A 338 7.19 -18.00 7.52
C ASP A 338 8.63 -17.47 7.48
N GLY A 339 9.00 -16.69 8.49
CA GLY A 339 10.26 -15.95 8.46
C GLY A 339 10.32 -14.99 7.25
N ASP A 340 11.33 -15.18 6.39
CA ASP A 340 11.48 -14.41 5.16
C ASP A 340 10.70 -14.99 3.98
N ASP A 341 10.21 -16.24 4.09
CA ASP A 341 9.46 -16.90 3.04
C ASP A 341 8.02 -16.41 3.00
N HIS A 342 7.66 -15.81 1.88
CA HIS A 342 6.32 -15.27 1.63
C HIS A 342 5.69 -15.97 0.45
N ARG A 343 4.46 -16.46 0.64
CA ARG A 343 3.74 -17.16 -0.40
C ARG A 343 2.29 -16.72 -0.44
N THR A 344 1.84 -16.30 -1.61
CA THR A 344 0.41 -16.10 -1.89
C THR A 344 -0.17 -17.38 -2.47
N TRP A 345 -1.46 -17.62 -2.24
CA TRP A 345 -2.14 -18.83 -2.70
C TRP A 345 -3.58 -18.53 -3.09
N PHE A 346 -4.12 -19.33 -4.01
CA PHE A 346 -5.50 -19.21 -4.50
C PHE A 346 -6.38 -20.31 -3.90
N ARG A 347 -7.48 -19.90 -3.23
CA ARG A 347 -8.50 -20.74 -2.55
C ARG A 347 -8.00 -21.58 -1.38
N SER A 348 -6.92 -22.35 -1.55
CA SER A 348 -6.33 -23.25 -0.53
C SER A 348 -4.83 -23.01 -0.40
N GLU A 349 -4.33 -22.95 0.84
CA GLU A 349 -2.90 -22.86 1.14
C GLU A 349 -2.14 -24.16 0.85
N GLU A 350 -2.81 -25.30 1.01
CA GLU A 350 -2.21 -26.63 0.90
C GLU A 350 -2.24 -27.14 -0.54
N ASP A 351 -3.40 -27.03 -1.19
CA ASP A 351 -3.67 -27.66 -2.50
C ASP A 351 -3.81 -26.67 -3.65
N GLY A 352 -3.86 -25.37 -3.34
CA GLY A 352 -4.11 -24.32 -4.33
C GLY A 352 -2.85 -23.93 -5.12
N PRO A 353 -3.01 -23.33 -6.31
CA PRO A 353 -1.94 -22.60 -6.96
C PRO A 353 -1.33 -21.58 -5.99
N SER A 354 -0.01 -21.49 -5.96
CA SER A 354 0.70 -20.58 -5.08
C SER A 354 1.88 -19.93 -5.79
N TRP A 355 2.19 -18.70 -5.37
CA TRP A 355 3.25 -17.88 -5.95
C TRP A 355 4.12 -17.27 -4.85
N PRO A 356 5.46 -17.37 -4.98
CA PRO A 356 6.36 -16.72 -4.05
C PRO A 356 6.29 -15.20 -4.20
N VAL A 357 6.41 -14.47 -3.09
CA VAL A 357 6.50 -13.01 -3.12
C VAL A 357 7.98 -12.61 -3.15
N GLY A 358 8.50 -12.42 -4.37
CA GLY A 358 9.92 -12.12 -4.60
C GLY A 358 10.34 -10.73 -4.15
N PRO A 359 11.63 -10.52 -3.76
CA PRO A 359 12.23 -9.26 -3.32
C PRO A 359 11.87 -8.04 -4.18
#